data_AF-R1EWL4-F1
#
_entry.id   AF-R1EWL4-F1
#
_cell.length_a   1.000
_cell.length_b   1.000
_cell.length_c   1.000
_cell.angle_alpha   90.00
_cell.angle_beta   90.00
_cell.angle_gamma   90.00
#
_symmetry.space_group_name_H-M   'P 1'
#
loop_
_entity.id
_entity.type
_entity.pdbx_description
1 polymer ?
#
loop_
_entity_poly.entity_id
_entity_poly.type
_entity_poly.pdbx_seq_one_letter_code
_entity_poly.pdbx_strand_id
1 'polypeptide(L)'
;MAAGTWDAMHGLYWAVVTLSSVGYGHLVPRFDAGRVVASLIMLGGVGCQATLFTALALLPAALRRRRLERRAMEHLARGKDKGGLADEELLELTAGETMKAWRLSSSDSYVTRDEFCLAMLLRLEKISAEDLRLVQDTFLRLDANRSGKLESRESASRRESQRELTASLDF
;
A
#
# COMPACT_ATOMS: atom_id res chain seq x y z
N MET A 1 24.29 -26.62 -51.52
CA MET A 1 23.85 -25.65 -50.49
C MET A 1 22.52 -26.15 -49.94
N ALA A 2 22.54 -26.81 -48.77
CA ALA A 2 21.32 -27.31 -48.14
C ALA A 2 20.47 -26.12 -47.68
N ALA A 3 19.22 -26.05 -48.14
CA ALA A 3 18.24 -25.11 -47.60
C ALA A 3 18.07 -25.45 -46.10
N GLY A 4 18.59 -24.58 -45.23
CA GLY A 4 18.53 -24.78 -43.78
C GLY A 4 17.09 -24.74 -43.29
N THR A 5 16.50 -25.90 -43.06
CA THR A 5 15.17 -26.05 -42.49
C THR A 5 15.19 -25.59 -41.04
N TRP A 6 14.31 -24.65 -40.68
CA TRP A 6 14.12 -24.23 -39.30
C TRP A 6 13.63 -25.43 -38.49
N ASP A 7 14.45 -25.90 -37.56
CA ASP A 7 13.99 -26.83 -36.52
C ASP A 7 13.42 -26.04 -35.33
N ALA A 8 12.55 -26.67 -34.53
CA ALA A 8 11.90 -26.06 -33.37
C ALA A 8 12.90 -25.43 -32.40
N MET A 9 14.07 -26.06 -32.22
CA MET A 9 15.14 -25.55 -31.37
C MET A 9 15.77 -24.26 -31.93
N HIS A 10 15.92 -24.14 -33.24
CA HIS A 10 16.42 -22.91 -33.88
C HIS A 10 15.42 -21.76 -33.75
N GLY A 11 14.12 -22.07 -33.85
CA GLY A 11 13.04 -21.10 -33.62
C GLY A 11 13.01 -20.59 -32.17
N LEU A 12 13.12 -21.50 -31.19
CA LEU A 12 13.19 -21.14 -29.77
C LEU A 12 14.44 -20.32 -29.45
N TYR A 13 15.60 -20.75 -29.95
CA TYR A 13 16.84 -20.01 -29.79
C TYR A 13 16.73 -18.59 -30.36
N TRP A 14 16.22 -18.45 -31.58
CA TRP A 14 16.00 -17.14 -32.22
C TRP A 14 15.06 -16.27 -31.39
N ALA A 15 13.96 -16.84 -30.90
CA ALA A 15 13.00 -16.14 -30.06
C ALA A 15 13.67 -15.65 -28.76
N VAL A 16 14.39 -16.49 -28.03
CA VAL A 16 15.07 -16.12 -26.78
C VAL A 16 16.13 -15.04 -27.00
N VAL A 17 16.97 -15.14 -28.04
CA VAL A 17 18.00 -14.13 -28.35
C VAL A 17 17.40 -12.79 -28.76
N THR A 18 16.27 -12.82 -29.47
CA THR A 18 15.54 -11.60 -29.86
C THR A 18 14.84 -10.99 -28.65
N LEU A 19 14.15 -11.80 -27.85
CA LEU A 19 13.42 -11.42 -26.63
C LEU A 19 14.33 -11.11 -25.45
N SER A 20 15.64 -11.29 -25.56
CA SER A 20 16.64 -10.83 -24.59
C SER A 20 17.37 -9.59 -25.08
N SER A 21 17.00 -9.04 -26.25
CA SER A 21 17.67 -7.92 -26.91
C SER A 21 19.15 -8.13 -27.26
N VAL A 22 19.66 -9.37 -27.19
CA VAL A 22 21.05 -9.70 -27.55
C VAL A 22 21.26 -9.64 -29.06
N GLY A 23 20.35 -10.25 -29.83
CA GLY A 23 20.26 -10.03 -31.28
C GLY A 23 21.50 -10.41 -32.10
N TYR A 24 22.08 -11.60 -31.89
CA TYR A 24 23.29 -12.04 -32.62
C TYR A 24 23.18 -12.04 -34.16
N GLY A 25 21.96 -12.08 -34.72
CA GLY A 25 21.72 -11.90 -36.16
C GLY A 25 22.09 -13.08 -37.09
N HIS A 26 22.68 -14.15 -36.58
CA HIS A 26 23.05 -15.32 -37.40
C HIS A 26 21.85 -16.16 -37.85
N LEU A 27 20.78 -16.20 -37.04
CA LEU A 27 19.49 -16.76 -37.40
C LEU A 27 18.49 -15.60 -37.48
N VAL A 28 17.90 -15.37 -38.66
CA VAL A 28 16.87 -14.35 -38.88
C VAL A 28 15.92 -14.81 -39.99
N PRO A 29 14.61 -14.57 -39.88
CA PRO A 29 13.68 -14.87 -40.97
C PRO A 29 13.97 -13.99 -42.18
N ARG A 30 14.23 -14.61 -43.34
CA ARG A 30 14.61 -13.91 -44.59
C ARG A 30 13.45 -13.70 -45.56
N PHE A 31 12.32 -14.37 -45.36
CA PHE A 31 11.14 -14.27 -46.21
C PHE A 31 10.06 -13.38 -45.58
N ASP A 32 9.25 -12.73 -46.40
CA ASP A 32 8.37 -11.63 -45.99
C ASP A 32 7.38 -12.02 -44.89
N ALA A 33 6.71 -13.17 -45.02
CA ALA A 33 5.78 -13.65 -43.99
C ALA A 33 6.47 -13.88 -42.63
N GLY A 34 7.70 -14.41 -42.63
CA GLY A 34 8.47 -14.64 -41.42
C GLY A 34 8.89 -13.34 -40.75
N ARG A 35 9.15 -12.28 -41.53
CA ARG A 35 9.44 -10.94 -41.01
C ARG A 35 8.22 -10.32 -40.34
N VAL A 36 7.03 -10.47 -40.92
CA VAL A 36 5.77 -9.99 -40.31
C VAL A 36 5.53 -10.66 -38.95
N VAL A 37 5.64 -12.00 -38.89
CA VAL A 37 5.49 -12.75 -37.63
C VAL A 37 6.55 -12.32 -36.62
N ALA A 38 7.80 -12.16 -37.05
CA ALA A 38 8.87 -11.70 -36.18
C ALA A 38 8.62 -10.31 -35.61
N SER A 39 8.11 -9.37 -36.41
CA SER A 39 7.75 -8.03 -35.95
C SER A 39 6.65 -8.07 -34.89
N LEU A 40 5.63 -8.92 -35.03
CA LEU A 40 4.59 -9.09 -34.02
C LEU A 40 5.15 -9.66 -32.71
N ILE A 41 6.04 -10.65 -32.79
CA ILE A 41 6.73 -11.22 -31.62
C ILE A 41 7.60 -10.18 -30.92
N MET A 42 8.32 -9.35 -31.69
CA MET A 42 9.14 -8.26 -31.13
C MET A 42 8.28 -7.23 -30.40
N LEU A 43 7.17 -6.79 -30.99
CA LEU A 43 6.25 -5.83 -30.35
C LEU A 43 5.65 -6.38 -29.06
N GLY A 44 5.17 -7.63 -29.07
CA GLY A 44 4.68 -8.30 -27.87
C GLY A 44 5.77 -8.52 -26.82
N GLY A 45 6.99 -8.81 -27.27
CA GLY A 45 8.16 -9.04 -26.44
C GLY A 45 8.59 -7.83 -25.63
N VAL A 46 8.56 -6.63 -26.24
CA VAL A 46 8.87 -5.38 -25.55
C VAL A 46 7.90 -5.12 -24.41
N GLY A 47 6.60 -5.36 -24.62
CA GLY A 47 5.59 -5.25 -23.56
C GLY A 47 5.85 -6.22 -22.40
N CYS A 48 6.15 -7.48 -22.70
CA CYS A 48 6.48 -8.49 -21.70
C CYS A 48 7.75 -8.11 -20.91
N GLN A 49 8.81 -7.71 -21.59
CA GLN A 49 10.06 -7.23 -20.97
C GLN A 49 9.81 -6.05 -20.03
N ALA A 50 9.01 -5.06 -20.45
CA ALA A 50 8.69 -3.90 -19.62
C ALA A 50 8.05 -4.33 -18.29
N THR A 51 7.05 -5.22 -18.33
CA THR A 51 6.41 -5.72 -17.10
C THR A 51 7.38 -6.50 -16.21
N LEU A 52 8.27 -7.30 -16.79
CA LEU A 52 9.29 -8.05 -16.06
C LEU A 52 10.28 -7.11 -15.37
N PHE A 53 10.77 -6.09 -16.08
CA PHE A 53 11.69 -5.10 -15.52
C PHE A 53 11.03 -4.28 -14.42
N THR A 54 9.76 -3.88 -14.58
CA THR A 54 9.01 -3.19 -13.53
C THR A 54 8.88 -4.07 -12.28
N ALA A 55 8.53 -5.35 -12.44
CA ALA A 55 8.44 -6.27 -11.30
C ALA A 55 9.78 -6.40 -10.56
N LEU A 56 10.88 -6.57 -11.30
CA LEU A 56 12.24 -6.66 -10.73
C LEU A 56 12.66 -5.35 -10.04
N ALA A 57 12.38 -4.20 -10.63
CA ALA A 57 12.70 -2.89 -10.06
C ALA A 57 11.94 -2.61 -8.75
N LEU A 58 10.74 -3.17 -8.59
CA LEU A 58 9.93 -3.02 -7.38
C LEU A 58 10.34 -3.98 -6.25
N LEU A 59 11.05 -5.08 -6.53
CA LEU A 59 11.46 -6.05 -5.50
C LEU A 59 12.29 -5.40 -4.36
N PRO A 60 13.35 -4.62 -4.61
CA PRO A 60 14.10 -3.97 -3.54
C PRO A 60 13.26 -2.98 -2.77
N ALA A 61 12.36 -2.24 -3.42
CA ALA A 61 11.46 -1.29 -2.76
C ALA A 61 10.49 -2.02 -1.80
N ALA A 62 9.90 -3.13 -2.24
CA ALA A 62 9.04 -3.97 -1.42
C ALA A 62 9.80 -4.59 -0.23
N LEU A 63 11.04 -5.05 -0.44
CA LEU A 63 11.89 -5.58 0.63
C LEU A 63 12.39 -4.50 1.60
N ARG A 64 12.67 -3.29 1.11
CA ARG A 64 13.08 -2.14 1.95
C ARG A 64 11.97 -1.72 2.89
N ARG A 65 10.71 -1.67 2.45
CA ARG A 65 9.54 -1.38 3.30
C ARG A 65 9.47 -2.32 4.50
N ARG A 66 9.55 -3.64 4.27
CA ARG A 66 9.56 -4.65 5.35
C ARG A 66 10.72 -4.51 6.34
N ARG A 67 11.90 -4.08 5.86
CA ARG A 67 13.07 -3.85 6.73
C ARG A 67 12.92 -2.59 7.56
N LEU A 68 12.36 -1.52 7.01
CA LEU A 68 12.08 -0.28 7.73
C LEU A 68 11.04 -0.53 8.83
N GLU A 69 9.96 -1.25 8.52
CA GLU A 69 8.96 -1.66 9.51
C GLU A 69 9.58 -2.47 10.66
N ARG A 70 10.43 -3.46 10.35
CA ARG A 70 11.11 -4.27 11.36
C ARG A 70 12.08 -3.43 12.20
N ARG A 71 12.86 -2.55 11.57
CA ARG A 71 13.81 -1.68 12.30
C ARG A 71 13.08 -0.70 13.19
N ALA A 72 12.00 -0.08 12.73
CA ALA A 72 11.17 0.82 13.54
C ALA A 72 10.62 0.07 14.77
N MET A 73 10.06 -1.14 14.59
CA MET A 73 9.60 -1.97 15.71
C MET A 73 10.74 -2.37 16.66
N GLU A 74 11.92 -2.73 16.14
CA GLU A 74 13.08 -3.06 16.95
C GLU A 74 13.63 -1.88 17.74
N HIS A 75 13.64 -0.67 17.17
CA HIS A 75 14.07 0.54 17.89
C HIS A 75 13.11 0.85 19.05
N LEU A 76 11.80 0.73 18.83
CA LEU A 76 10.79 0.90 19.88
C LEU A 76 10.89 -0.17 20.97
N ALA A 77 11.15 -1.43 20.58
CA ALA A 77 11.33 -2.52 21.52
C ALA A 77 12.63 -2.37 22.35
N ARG A 78 13.73 -1.90 21.72
CA ARG A 78 15.02 -1.67 22.40
C ARG A 78 15.03 -0.44 23.30
N GLY A 79 14.22 0.59 23.04
CA GLY A 79 14.04 1.72 23.95
C GLY A 79 13.61 1.28 25.36
N LYS A 80 12.93 0.13 25.45
CA LYS A 80 12.55 -0.48 26.73
C LYS A 80 13.74 -1.01 27.55
N ASP A 81 14.83 -1.43 26.90
CA ASP A 81 16.00 -2.05 27.56
C ASP A 81 17.05 -1.04 28.04
N LYS A 82 17.02 0.22 27.56
CA LYS A 82 17.99 1.26 27.95
C LYS A 82 17.44 2.31 28.93
N GLY A 83 16.28 2.06 29.54
CA GLY A 83 15.72 2.95 30.58
C GLY A 83 14.49 3.74 30.15
N GLY A 84 13.66 3.19 29.26
CA GLY A 84 12.44 3.83 28.78
C GLY A 84 12.67 4.56 27.46
N LEU A 85 11.59 4.74 26.68
CA LEU A 85 11.58 5.71 25.58
C LEU A 85 12.12 7.00 26.19
N ALA A 86 13.26 7.51 25.69
CA ALA A 86 13.83 8.74 26.21
C ALA A 86 12.70 9.78 26.28
N ASP A 87 12.58 10.50 27.40
CA ASP A 87 11.47 11.41 27.65
C ASP A 87 11.20 12.35 26.46
N GLU A 88 12.23 12.61 25.65
CA GLU A 88 12.21 13.34 24.38
C GLU A 88 11.43 12.66 23.24
N GLU A 89 11.60 11.35 23.03
CA GLU A 89 10.82 10.57 22.05
C GLU A 89 9.37 10.39 22.53
N LEU A 90 9.18 10.26 23.84
CA LEU A 90 7.86 10.23 24.45
C LEU A 90 7.17 11.61 24.35
N LEU A 91 7.91 12.72 24.51
CA LEU A 91 7.46 14.10 24.28
C LEU A 91 7.07 14.36 22.82
N GLU A 92 7.85 13.86 21.87
CA GLU A 92 7.47 13.89 20.45
C GLU A 92 6.17 13.12 20.20
N LEU A 93 5.98 11.99 20.89
CA LEU A 93 4.79 11.15 20.76
C LEU A 93 3.59 11.65 21.58
N THR A 94 3.76 12.49 22.61
CA THR A 94 2.68 13.00 23.46
C THR A 94 2.24 14.42 23.10
N ALA A 95 3.21 15.30 22.81
CA ALA A 95 3.00 16.72 22.65
C ALA A 95 3.49 17.26 21.30
N GLY A 96 4.04 16.41 20.44
CA GLY A 96 4.48 16.78 19.10
C GLY A 96 3.35 17.40 18.27
N GLU A 97 3.70 18.39 17.43
CA GLU A 97 2.76 19.06 16.52
C GLU A 97 1.95 18.07 15.66
N THR A 98 2.54 16.91 15.35
CA THR A 98 1.93 15.83 14.56
C THR A 98 0.72 15.19 15.25
N MET A 99 0.82 14.87 16.54
CA MET A 99 -0.30 14.29 17.31
C MET A 99 -1.47 15.27 17.43
N LYS A 100 -1.17 16.55 17.61
CA LYS A 100 -2.18 17.62 17.61
C LYS A 100 -2.81 17.80 16.22
N ALA A 101 -2.01 17.78 15.16
CA ALA A 101 -2.49 17.88 13.77
C ALA A 101 -3.42 16.73 13.35
N TRP A 102 -3.30 15.57 14.00
CA TRP A 102 -4.15 14.40 13.76
C TRP A 102 -5.26 14.22 14.82
N ARG A 103 -5.43 15.17 15.75
CA ARG A 103 -6.40 15.10 16.86
C ARG A 103 -6.33 13.79 17.64
N LEU A 104 -5.12 13.26 17.80
CA LEU A 104 -4.83 12.01 18.47
C LEU A 104 -4.41 12.21 19.93
N SER A 105 -4.12 13.43 20.37
CA SER A 105 -3.72 13.71 21.75
C SER A 105 -4.92 14.18 22.58
N SER A 106 -5.26 13.41 23.61
CA SER A 106 -6.22 13.77 24.66
C SER A 106 -5.59 14.60 25.78
N SER A 107 -4.27 14.50 25.97
CA SER A 107 -3.53 15.20 27.03
C SER A 107 -2.09 15.50 26.60
N ASP A 108 -1.57 16.66 27.01
CA ASP A 108 -0.18 17.04 26.77
C ASP A 108 0.81 16.33 27.73
N SER A 109 0.31 15.72 28.82
CA SER A 109 1.16 15.13 29.88
C SER A 109 1.31 13.61 29.82
N TYR A 110 0.45 12.92 29.08
CA TYR A 110 0.49 11.47 28.95
C TYR A 110 -0.11 11.03 27.62
N VAL A 111 0.25 9.83 27.17
CA VAL A 111 -0.34 9.18 26.00
C VAL A 111 -0.99 7.88 26.45
N THR A 112 -2.22 7.68 26.03
CA THR A 112 -2.92 6.42 26.24
C THR A 112 -2.38 5.34 25.30
N ARG A 113 -2.59 4.07 25.67
CA ARG A 113 -2.16 2.93 24.85
C ARG A 113 -2.68 3.03 23.41
N ASP A 114 -3.93 3.44 23.24
CA ASP A 114 -4.59 3.41 21.93
C ASP A 114 -4.10 4.56 21.05
N GLU A 115 -3.86 5.74 21.63
CA GLU A 115 -3.20 6.87 20.96
C GLU A 115 -1.77 6.52 20.52
N PHE A 116 -1.00 5.86 21.39
CA PHE A 116 0.33 5.35 21.05
C PHE A 116 0.28 4.37 19.87
N CYS A 117 -0.66 3.41 19.90
CA CYS A 117 -0.82 2.45 18.82
C CYS A 117 -1.20 3.13 17.49
N LEU A 118 -2.15 4.08 17.49
CA LEU A 118 -2.56 4.79 16.29
C LEU A 118 -1.44 5.69 15.73
N ALA A 119 -0.75 6.41 16.60
CA ALA A 119 0.43 7.20 16.23
C ALA A 119 1.50 6.32 15.58
N MET A 120 1.72 5.12 16.14
CA MET A 120 2.68 4.16 15.60
C MET A 120 2.25 3.62 14.23
N LEU A 121 0.97 3.30 14.05
CA LEU A 121 0.45 2.81 12.76
C LEU A 121 0.54 3.87 11.66
N LEU A 122 0.32 5.14 11.99
CA LEU A 122 0.54 6.28 11.07
C LEU A 122 2.02 6.43 10.71
N ARG A 123 2.92 6.37 11.71
CA ARG A 123 4.37 6.54 11.52
C ARG A 123 4.98 5.37 10.72
N LEU A 124 4.35 4.20 10.76
CA LEU A 124 4.67 3.03 9.93
C LEU A 124 3.98 3.05 8.55
N GLU A 125 3.27 4.12 8.20
CA GLU A 125 2.50 4.26 6.96
C GLU A 125 1.50 3.10 6.72
N LYS A 126 1.05 2.43 7.78
CA LYS A 126 0.03 1.36 7.70
C LYS A 126 -1.37 1.91 7.55
N ILE A 127 -1.57 3.14 8.02
CA ILE A 127 -2.80 3.91 7.93
C ILE A 127 -2.39 5.30 7.43
N SER A 128 -3.13 5.88 6.48
CA SER A 128 -2.92 7.26 6.05
C SER A 128 -3.56 8.25 7.03
N ALA A 129 -3.01 9.46 7.11
CA ALA A 129 -3.63 10.55 7.87
C ALA A 129 -5.02 10.92 7.33
N GLU A 130 -5.26 10.73 6.03
CA GLU A 130 -6.57 10.95 5.39
C GLU A 130 -7.59 9.91 5.85
N ASP A 131 -7.21 8.63 5.84
CA ASP A 131 -8.07 7.53 6.30
C ASP A 131 -8.45 7.72 7.76
N LEU A 132 -7.48 8.09 8.60
CA LEU A 132 -7.73 8.35 10.01
C LEU A 132 -8.71 9.51 10.21
N ARG A 133 -8.56 10.61 9.45
CA ARG A 133 -9.48 11.75 9.51
C ARG A 133 -10.89 11.38 9.08
N LEU A 134 -11.03 10.55 8.04
CA LEU A 134 -12.33 10.08 7.58
C LEU A 134 -13.05 9.26 8.67
N VAL A 135 -12.32 8.37 9.33
CA VAL A 135 -12.88 7.55 10.42
C VAL A 135 -13.24 8.43 11.63
N GLN A 136 -12.39 9.39 12.00
CA GLN A 136 -12.67 10.33 13.07
C GLN A 136 -13.89 11.21 12.77
N ASP A 137 -14.03 11.72 11.55
CA ASP A 137 -15.22 12.50 11.15
C ASP A 137 -16.49 11.65 11.22
N THR A 138 -16.41 10.40 10.74
CA THR A 138 -17.50 9.44 10.85
C THR A 138 -17.89 9.20 12.31
N PHE A 139 -16.91 9.05 13.20
CA PHE A 139 -17.14 8.92 14.63
C PHE A 139 -17.85 10.16 15.20
N LEU A 140 -17.38 11.38 14.89
CA LEU A 140 -17.99 12.62 15.36
C LEU A 140 -19.42 12.82 14.87
N ARG A 141 -19.75 12.32 13.67
CA ARG A 141 -21.12 12.34 13.15
C ARG A 141 -22.04 11.37 13.89
N LEU A 142 -21.48 10.30 14.45
CA LEU A 142 -22.20 9.29 15.23
C LEU A 142 -22.29 9.66 16.71
N ASP A 143 -21.26 10.32 17.26
CA ASP A 143 -21.15 10.76 18.66
C ASP A 143 -21.92 12.08 18.89
N ALA A 144 -23.26 12.00 18.80
CA ALA A 144 -24.14 13.17 18.87
C ALA A 144 -24.04 13.91 20.20
N ASN A 145 -23.78 13.19 21.29
CA ASN A 145 -23.61 13.74 22.64
C ASN A 145 -22.17 14.21 22.92
N ARG A 146 -21.24 14.07 21.97
CA ARG A 146 -19.80 14.38 22.11
C ARG A 146 -19.18 13.74 23.36
N SER A 147 -19.64 12.55 23.71
CA SER A 147 -19.16 11.81 24.88
C SER A 147 -17.79 11.18 24.64
N GLY A 148 -17.33 11.14 23.38
CA GLY A 148 -16.15 10.38 22.98
C GLY A 148 -16.39 8.88 23.01
N LYS A 149 -17.66 8.43 23.09
CA LYS A 149 -18.06 7.02 23.17
C LYS A 149 -19.28 6.78 22.29
N LEU A 150 -19.27 5.71 21.52
CA LEU A 150 -20.44 5.27 20.77
C LEU A 150 -21.16 4.17 21.57
N GLU A 151 -22.34 4.50 22.10
CA GLU A 151 -23.17 3.54 22.80
C GLU A 151 -24.07 2.79 21.80
N SER A 152 -24.15 1.46 21.91
CA SER A 152 -24.95 0.63 21.00
C SER A 152 -26.44 1.01 20.98
N ARG A 153 -26.95 1.57 22.08
CA ARG A 153 -28.36 1.99 22.25
C ARG A 153 -28.72 3.25 21.45
N GLU A 154 -27.75 4.08 21.07
CA GLU A 154 -27.98 5.34 20.36
C GLU A 154 -28.37 5.12 18.88
N SER A 155 -27.96 3.98 18.31
CA SER A 155 -28.39 3.56 16.97
C SER A 155 -29.84 3.04 16.91
N ALA A 156 -30.42 2.66 18.05
CA ALA A 156 -31.79 2.15 18.15
C ALA A 156 -32.82 3.27 18.25
N SER A 157 -32.59 4.30 19.08
CA SER A 157 -33.52 5.42 19.24
C SER A 157 -33.67 6.22 17.94
N ARG A 158 -32.60 6.36 17.15
CA ARG A 158 -32.62 7.05 15.85
C ARG A 158 -33.47 6.31 14.80
N ARG A 159 -33.53 4.97 14.84
CA ARG A 159 -34.39 4.16 13.96
C ARG A 159 -35.86 4.25 14.36
N GLU A 160 -36.14 4.37 15.65
CA GLU A 160 -37.50 4.56 16.17
C GLU A 160 -38.02 5.96 15.86
N SER A 161 -37.26 7.02 16.15
CA SER A 161 -37.69 8.39 15.82
C SER A 161 -37.82 8.63 14.31
N GLN A 162 -36.98 8.02 13.46
CA GLN A 162 -37.17 8.10 12.00
C GLN A 162 -38.39 7.30 11.52
N ARG A 163 -38.71 6.16 12.15
CA ARG A 163 -39.94 5.40 11.87
C ARG A 163 -41.20 6.15 12.28
N GLU A 164 -41.18 6.83 13.42
CA GLU A 164 -42.31 7.65 13.89
C GLU A 164 -42.51 8.91 13.02
N LEU A 165 -41.42 9.54 12.58
CA LEU A 165 -41.48 10.69 11.65
C LEU A 165 -41.93 10.31 10.24
N THR A 166 -41.57 9.12 9.74
CA THR A 166 -42.10 8.64 8.44
C THR A 166 -43.54 8.19 8.55
N ALA A 167 -43.93 7.52 9.64
CA ALA A 167 -45.32 7.11 9.87
C ALA A 167 -46.30 8.29 10.11
N SER A 168 -45.80 9.44 10.60
CA SER A 168 -46.60 10.65 10.80
C SER A 168 -46.73 11.56 9.57
N LEU A 169 -45.92 11.32 8.53
CA LEU A 169 -46.01 12.02 7.24
C LEU A 169 -46.84 11.26 6.21
N ASP A 170 -47.21 10.01 6.51
CA ASP A 170 -48.07 9.14 5.67
C ASP A 170 -49.57 9.27 6.03
N PHE A 171 -49.98 10.29 6.77
CA PHE A 171 -51.39 10.62 7.11
C PHE A 171 -51.88 11.93 6.47
#